data_AF-A0A7S0TZA4-F1
#
_entry.id   AF-A0A7S0TZA4-F1
#
_cell.length_a   1.000
_cell.length_b   1.000
_cell.length_c   1.000
_cell.angle_alpha   90.00
_cell.angle_beta   90.00
_cell.angle_gamma   90.00
#
_symmetry.space_group_name_H-M   'P 1'
#
loop_
_entity.id
_entity.type
_entity.pdbx_description
1 polymer ?
#
loop_
_entity_poly.entity_id
_entity_poly.type
_entity_poly.pdbx_seq_one_letter_code
_entity_poly.pdbx_strand_id
1 'polypeptide(L)'
;GQDEMVASAAVVPKGVDHNQYSKEAIHEVKSAITAVSSSCEFVLGEALCLREDGLVLVQSGASWYGDYGAELFHMCSLDFVFPLSIGLPGRCFITQQILFHTSVSDLPETIFLRSEMAAKGDLKGCIAIPVSVV
;
A
#
# COMPACT_ATOMS: atom_id res chain seq x y z
N GLY A 1 13.31 23.66 3.35
CA GLY A 1 14.03 22.59 4.08
C GLY A 1 13.41 21.31 3.62
N GLN A 2 14.20 20.31 3.26
CA GLN A 2 13.74 19.06 2.66
C GLN A 2 12.95 18.23 3.69
N ASP A 3 11.69 18.59 3.87
CA ASP A 3 10.66 17.79 4.52
C ASP A 3 10.09 16.82 3.47
N GLU A 4 10.94 15.91 2.96
CA GLU A 4 10.58 15.11 1.78
C GLU A 4 9.87 13.80 2.20
N MET A 5 8.54 13.92 2.11
CA MET A 5 7.48 12.92 2.21
C MET A 5 7.88 11.46 2.05
N VAL A 6 7.82 10.74 3.17
CA VAL A 6 7.73 9.29 3.11
C VAL A 6 6.27 8.89 2.85
N ALA A 7 5.92 8.50 1.63
CA ALA A 7 4.60 7.99 1.29
C ALA A 7 4.64 6.50 0.95
N SER A 8 3.64 5.75 1.46
CA SER A 8 3.31 4.39 1.03
C SER A 8 2.22 4.47 -0.04
N ALA A 9 2.47 3.90 -1.22
CA ALA A 9 1.44 3.70 -2.25
C ALA A 9 0.79 2.32 -2.07
N ALA A 10 -0.53 2.25 -1.89
CA ALA A 10 -1.29 1.00 -1.92
C ALA A 10 -2.06 0.88 -3.23
N VAL A 11 -1.65 -0.02 -4.12
CA VAL A 11 -2.35 -0.35 -5.37
C VAL A 11 -3.33 -1.47 -5.11
N VAL A 12 -4.64 -1.25 -5.33
CA VAL A 12 -5.65 -2.28 -5.10
C VAL A 12 -6.39 -2.66 -6.39
N PRO A 13 -6.07 -3.81 -7.02
CA PRO A 13 -6.76 -4.30 -8.20
C PRO A 13 -8.17 -4.81 -7.88
N LYS A 14 -9.17 -4.41 -8.67
CA LYS A 14 -10.53 -5.00 -8.62
C LYS A 14 -10.71 -6.00 -9.76
N GLY A 15 -11.12 -7.24 -9.45
CA GLY A 15 -11.56 -8.23 -10.44
C GLY A 15 -10.61 -9.38 -10.76
N VAL A 16 -9.53 -9.57 -9.98
CA VAL A 16 -8.59 -10.68 -10.18
C VAL A 16 -8.51 -11.52 -8.90
N ASP A 17 -8.75 -12.82 -9.03
CA ASP A 17 -8.65 -13.79 -7.95
C ASP A 17 -7.19 -13.89 -7.46
N HIS A 18 -6.96 -14.05 -6.15
CA HIS A 18 -5.62 -14.06 -5.54
C HIS A 18 -4.73 -15.18 -6.11
N ASN A 19 -5.34 -16.29 -6.57
CA ASN A 19 -4.64 -17.40 -7.25
C ASN A 19 -4.40 -17.18 -8.75
N GLN A 20 -4.83 -16.05 -9.32
CA GLN A 20 -4.69 -15.75 -10.75
C GLN A 20 -3.62 -14.69 -11.07
N TYR A 21 -2.97 -14.09 -10.07
CA TYR A 21 -1.78 -13.30 -10.33
C TYR A 21 -0.65 -14.22 -10.77
N SER A 22 -0.49 -14.36 -12.08
CA SER A 22 0.69 -15.01 -12.64
C SER A 22 1.95 -14.28 -12.16
N LYS A 23 3.09 -14.98 -12.12
CA LYS A 23 4.36 -14.37 -11.72
C LYS A 23 4.68 -13.15 -12.60
N GLU A 24 4.25 -13.19 -13.85
CA GLU A 24 4.35 -12.11 -14.83
C GLU A 24 3.52 -10.89 -14.38
N ALA A 25 2.26 -11.08 -13.98
CA ALA A 25 1.42 -9.98 -13.49
C ALA A 25 1.99 -9.31 -12.22
N ILE A 26 2.50 -10.11 -11.26
CA ILE A 26 3.19 -9.57 -10.07
C ILE A 26 4.43 -8.78 -10.49
N HIS A 27 5.19 -9.28 -11.46
CA HIS A 27 6.38 -8.61 -11.96
C HIS A 27 6.08 -7.27 -12.65
N GLU A 28 5.01 -7.21 -13.44
CA GLU A 28 4.53 -5.99 -14.09
C GLU A 28 4.07 -4.95 -13.07
N VAL A 29 3.25 -5.36 -12.10
CA VAL A 29 2.79 -4.47 -11.01
C VAL A 29 3.97 -3.97 -10.20
N LYS A 30 4.94 -4.84 -9.87
CA LYS A 30 6.16 -4.44 -9.16
C LYS A 30 6.98 -3.43 -9.98
N SER A 31 7.10 -3.63 -11.28
CA SER A 31 7.81 -2.71 -12.19
C SER A 31 7.12 -1.34 -12.22
N ALA A 32 5.79 -1.31 -12.31
CA ALA A 32 5.01 -0.07 -12.27
C ALA A 32 5.14 0.67 -10.93
N ILE A 33 5.00 -0.05 -9.82
CA ILE A 33 5.16 0.50 -8.46
C ILE A 33 6.57 1.06 -8.27
N THR A 34 7.59 0.34 -8.73
CA THR A 34 8.98 0.80 -8.68
C THR A 34 9.15 2.11 -9.43
N ALA A 35 8.68 2.17 -10.69
CA ALA A 35 8.80 3.37 -11.51
C ALA A 35 8.09 4.58 -10.91
N VAL A 36 6.85 4.41 -10.43
CA VAL A 36 6.09 5.49 -9.78
C VAL A 36 6.76 5.92 -8.48
N SER A 37 7.12 4.97 -7.61
CA SER A 37 7.70 5.29 -6.30
C SER A 37 9.03 6.04 -6.45
N SER A 38 9.90 5.56 -7.33
CA SER A 38 11.18 6.24 -7.61
C SER A 38 11.00 7.61 -8.25
N SER A 39 9.98 7.81 -9.10
CA SER A 39 9.75 9.08 -9.81
C SER A 39 9.02 10.12 -8.96
N CYS A 40 8.26 9.69 -7.95
CA CYS A 40 7.49 10.54 -7.05
C CYS A 40 8.14 10.68 -5.67
N GLU A 41 9.37 10.18 -5.51
CA GLU A 41 10.13 10.21 -4.24
C GLU A 41 9.39 9.52 -3.08
N PHE A 42 8.50 8.57 -3.39
CA PHE A 42 7.97 7.67 -2.37
C PHE A 42 9.05 6.69 -2.00
N VAL A 43 9.28 6.47 -0.70
CA VAL A 43 10.26 5.48 -0.22
C VAL A 43 9.66 4.08 -0.06
N LEU A 44 8.34 3.94 -0.21
CA LEU A 44 7.64 2.64 -0.16
C LEU A 44 6.49 2.58 -1.17
N GLY A 45 6.39 1.46 -1.88
CA GLY A 45 5.24 1.13 -2.70
C GLY A 45 4.82 -0.33 -2.48
N GLU A 46 3.52 -0.56 -2.31
CA GLU A 46 2.94 -1.88 -2.04
C GLU A 46 1.70 -2.09 -2.92
N ALA A 47 1.60 -3.25 -3.55
CA ALA A 47 0.33 -3.71 -4.09
C ALA A 47 -0.38 -4.58 -3.06
N LEU A 48 -1.66 -4.30 -2.89
CA LEU A 48 -2.57 -5.07 -2.07
C LEU A 48 -3.62 -5.68 -3.00
N CYS A 49 -3.97 -6.95 -2.83
CA CYS A 49 -5.03 -7.59 -3.61
C CYS A 49 -6.14 -8.07 -2.68
N LEU A 50 -7.33 -8.25 -3.25
CA LEU A 50 -8.44 -8.87 -2.55
C LEU A 50 -8.10 -10.33 -2.28
N ARG A 51 -8.21 -10.76 -1.02
CA ARG A 51 -8.06 -12.17 -0.64
C ARG A 51 -9.21 -12.99 -1.26
N GLU A 52 -8.98 -14.29 -1.44
CA GLU A 52 -9.94 -15.23 -2.06
C GLU A 52 -11.35 -15.19 -1.45
N ASP A 53 -11.46 -14.93 -0.14
CA ASP A 53 -12.75 -14.83 0.55
C ASP A 53 -13.53 -13.53 0.25
N GLY A 54 -12.89 -12.57 -0.41
CA GLY A 54 -13.48 -11.29 -0.76
C GLY A 54 -13.69 -10.33 0.41
N LEU A 55 -13.13 -10.63 1.60
CA LEU A 55 -13.43 -9.89 2.83
C LEU A 55 -12.37 -8.87 3.23
N VAL A 56 -11.12 -9.10 2.81
CA VAL A 56 -9.96 -8.28 3.19
C VAL A 56 -9.01 -8.11 2.02
N LEU A 57 -8.19 -7.06 2.07
CA LEU A 57 -7.00 -6.93 1.25
C LEU A 57 -5.78 -7.49 1.98
N VAL A 58 -4.84 -8.05 1.21
CA VAL A 58 -3.56 -8.58 1.68
C VAL A 58 -2.44 -8.17 0.71
N GLN A 59 -1.18 -8.28 1.13
CA GLN A 59 -0.04 -7.96 0.28
C GLN A 59 0.06 -8.95 -0.90
N SER A 60 0.24 -8.44 -2.12
CA SER A 60 0.12 -9.25 -3.35
C SER A 60 1.41 -9.92 -3.84
N GLY A 61 2.51 -9.78 -3.10
CA GLY A 61 3.88 -10.13 -3.51
C GLY A 61 4.60 -9.02 -4.28
N ALA A 62 3.92 -7.96 -4.70
CA ALA A 62 4.53 -6.81 -5.37
C ALA A 62 4.75 -5.64 -4.41
N SER A 63 6.02 -5.32 -4.16
CA SER A 63 6.45 -4.19 -3.35
C SER A 63 7.78 -3.63 -3.86
N TRP A 64 8.05 -2.38 -3.48
CA TRP A 64 9.30 -1.67 -3.68
C TRP A 64 9.58 -0.82 -2.43
N TYR A 65 10.84 -0.71 -2.05
CA TYR A 65 11.28 0.12 -0.93
C TYR A 65 12.63 0.76 -1.28
N GLY A 66 12.77 2.05 -0.96
CA GLY A 66 13.94 2.87 -1.31
C GLY A 66 15.00 2.92 -0.22
N ASP A 67 14.64 2.60 1.01
CA ASP A 67 15.53 2.66 2.17
C ASP A 67 15.24 1.55 3.20
N TYR A 68 16.08 1.49 4.24
CA TYR A 68 15.99 0.50 5.30
C TYR A 68 14.77 0.67 6.20
N GLY A 69 14.28 1.90 6.42
CA GLY A 69 13.10 2.16 7.24
C GLY A 69 11.83 1.64 6.56
N ALA A 70 11.72 1.87 5.25
CA ALA A 70 10.67 1.32 4.41
C ALA A 70 10.72 -0.21 4.31
N GLU A 71 11.92 -0.80 4.22
CA GLU A 71 12.09 -2.26 4.25
C GLU A 71 11.60 -2.86 5.57
N LEU A 72 11.99 -2.28 6.71
CA LEU A 72 11.52 -2.73 8.03
C LEU A 72 10.00 -2.62 8.17
N PHE A 73 9.42 -1.49 7.73
CA PHE A 73 7.98 -1.32 7.73
C PHE A 73 7.28 -2.39 6.87
N HIS A 74 7.78 -2.63 5.66
CA HIS A 74 7.23 -3.63 4.75
C HIS A 74 7.24 -5.02 5.39
N MET A 75 8.37 -5.43 5.98
CA MET A 75 8.51 -6.71 6.67
C MET A 75 7.51 -6.86 7.82
N CYS A 76 7.29 -5.81 8.61
CA CYS A 76 6.26 -5.82 9.66
C CYS A 76 4.82 -5.84 9.12
N SER A 77 4.62 -5.38 7.88
CA SER A 77 3.29 -5.29 7.25
C SER A 77 2.90 -6.52 6.45
N LEU A 78 3.79 -7.48 6.20
CA LEU A 78 3.50 -8.64 5.34
C LEU A 78 2.29 -9.44 5.81
N ASP A 79 2.15 -9.64 7.13
CA ASP A 79 1.06 -10.40 7.73
C ASP A 79 -0.20 -9.54 8.01
N PHE A 80 -0.19 -8.27 7.59
CA PHE A 80 -1.30 -7.36 7.85
C PHE A 80 -2.48 -7.63 6.91
N VAL A 81 -3.68 -7.70 7.48
CA VAL A 81 -4.94 -7.80 6.72
C VAL A 81 -5.70 -6.49 6.80
N PHE A 82 -6.27 -6.04 5.68
CA PHE A 82 -7.01 -4.78 5.61
C PHE A 82 -8.49 -5.05 5.33
N PRO A 83 -9.38 -4.99 6.34
CA PRO A 83 -10.82 -5.13 6.11
C PRO A 83 -11.34 -4.07 5.14
N LEU A 84 -12.23 -4.43 4.21
CA LEU A 84 -12.68 -3.51 3.16
C LEU A 84 -13.33 -2.22 3.69
N SER A 85 -13.96 -2.24 4.86
CA SER A 85 -14.60 -1.05 5.46
C SER A 85 -13.72 -0.28 6.45
N ILE A 86 -12.48 -0.72 6.69
CA ILE A 86 -11.59 -0.18 7.71
C ILE A 86 -10.26 0.24 7.10
N GLY A 87 -9.72 1.35 7.59
CA GLY A 87 -8.43 1.87 7.14
C GLY A 87 -8.44 2.41 5.71
N LEU A 88 -7.32 3.01 5.30
CA LEU A 88 -7.19 3.61 3.96
C LEU A 88 -7.27 2.59 2.83
N PRO A 89 -6.58 1.43 2.86
CA PRO A 89 -6.63 0.49 1.74
C PRO A 89 -8.05 -0.03 1.44
N GLY A 90 -8.77 -0.47 2.47
CA GLY A 90 -10.13 -0.96 2.32
C GLY A 90 -11.07 0.11 1.78
N ARG A 91 -11.05 1.31 2.40
CA ARG A 91 -11.89 2.44 1.96
C ARG A 91 -11.60 2.86 0.53
N CYS A 92 -10.33 2.94 0.14
CA CYS A 92 -9.90 3.21 -1.23
C CYS A 92 -10.49 2.17 -2.20
N PHE A 93 -10.39 0.89 -1.86
CA PHE A 93 -10.93 -0.19 -2.68
C PHE A 93 -12.46 -0.13 -2.83
N ILE A 94 -13.22 0.13 -1.77
CA ILE A 94 -14.68 0.22 -1.87
C ILE A 94 -15.09 1.45 -2.68
N THR A 95 -14.52 2.61 -2.34
CA THR A 95 -14.95 3.91 -2.90
C THR A 95 -14.41 4.15 -4.30
N GLN A 96 -13.35 3.45 -4.69
CA GLN A 96 -12.60 3.72 -5.92
C GLN A 96 -12.13 5.19 -5.99
N GLN A 97 -11.81 5.77 -4.83
CA GLN A 97 -11.26 7.12 -4.71
C GLN A 97 -9.83 7.07 -4.20
N ILE A 98 -9.00 7.99 -4.70
CA ILE A 98 -7.66 8.22 -4.16
C ILE A 98 -7.80 8.82 -2.76
N LEU A 99 -7.12 8.22 -1.79
CA LEU A 99 -7.04 8.73 -0.43
C LEU A 99 -5.60 9.13 -0.13
N PHE A 100 -5.40 10.34 0.37
CA PHE A 100 -4.07 10.91 0.61
C PHE A 100 -4.02 11.58 1.97
N HIS A 101 -2.96 11.31 2.73
CA HIS A 101 -2.69 11.93 4.01
C HIS A 101 -1.21 12.31 4.12
N THR A 102 -0.95 13.55 4.50
CA THR A 102 0.40 14.09 4.68
C THR A 102 1.05 13.68 6.00
N SER A 103 0.24 13.38 7.02
CA SER A 103 0.65 12.88 8.33
C SER A 103 -0.18 11.65 8.69
N VAL A 104 0.47 10.50 8.87
CA VAL A 104 -0.15 9.26 9.35
C VAL A 104 -0.03 9.10 10.85
N SER A 105 0.89 9.83 11.49
CA SER A 105 1.11 9.82 12.94
C SER A 105 -0.08 10.37 13.72
N ASP A 106 -0.85 11.28 13.11
CA ASP A 106 -2.01 11.92 13.74
C ASP A 106 -3.34 11.23 13.40
N LEU A 107 -3.30 10.19 12.56
CA LEU A 107 -4.51 9.49 12.15
C LEU A 107 -4.94 8.49 13.23
N PRO A 108 -6.25 8.37 13.49
CA PRO A 108 -6.77 7.28 14.31
C PRO A 108 -6.37 5.93 13.72
N GLU A 109 -6.13 4.92 14.57
CA GLU A 109 -5.82 3.54 14.13
C GLU A 109 -6.90 2.96 13.20
N THR A 110 -8.15 3.43 13.33
CA THR A 110 -9.27 3.03 12.45
C THR A 110 -9.14 3.57 11.02
N ILE A 111 -8.28 4.56 10.79
CA ILE A 111 -7.95 5.15 9.49
C ILE A 111 -6.58 4.66 9.02
N PHE A 112 -5.57 4.66 9.88
CA PHE A 112 -4.24 4.15 9.55
C PHE A 112 -3.84 3.04 10.51
N LEU A 113 -4.19 1.81 10.14
CA LEU A 113 -4.05 0.61 10.97
C LEU A 113 -2.60 0.25 11.35
N ARG A 114 -1.62 0.81 10.62
CA ARG A 114 -0.19 0.51 10.78
C ARG A 114 0.59 1.67 11.41
N SER A 115 -0.07 2.56 12.16
CA SER A 115 0.51 3.81 12.67
C SER A 115 1.78 3.60 13.50
N GLU A 116 1.76 2.63 14.42
CA GLU A 116 2.93 2.30 15.25
C GLU A 116 4.12 1.79 14.42
N MET A 117 3.85 1.00 13.38
CA MET A 117 4.89 0.49 12.48
C MET A 117 5.46 1.63 11.62
N ALA A 118 4.59 2.50 11.11
CA ALA A 118 4.99 3.67 10.31
C ALA A 118 5.92 4.58 11.11
N ALA A 119 5.63 4.82 12.39
CA ALA A 119 6.50 5.60 13.26
C ALA A 119 7.91 4.97 13.41
N LYS A 120 8.02 3.64 13.45
CA LYS A 120 9.32 2.94 13.52
C LYS A 120 10.12 3.03 12.21
N GLY A 121 9.42 3.07 11.08
CA GLY A 121 10.02 3.22 9.75
C GLY A 121 10.19 4.67 9.28
N ASP A 122 9.98 5.66 10.16
CA ASP A 122 9.91 7.10 9.85
C ASP A 122 8.95 7.43 8.69
N LEU A 123 7.87 6.64 8.54
CA LEU A 123 6.87 6.93 7.53
C LEU A 123 5.91 8.02 7.99
N LYS A 124 5.81 9.11 7.21
CA LYS A 124 5.06 10.32 7.59
C LYS A 124 3.76 10.47 6.82
N GLY A 125 3.73 10.17 5.53
CA GLY A 125 2.55 10.30 4.68
C GLY A 125 2.11 8.96 4.09
N CYS A 126 0.96 8.97 3.43
CA CYS A 126 0.53 7.82 2.62
C CYS A 126 -0.46 8.24 1.53
N ILE A 127 -0.51 7.42 0.48
CA ILE A 127 -1.46 7.52 -0.61
C ILE A 127 -2.02 6.12 -0.94
N ALA A 128 -3.33 5.98 -0.97
CA ALA A 128 -3.99 4.78 -1.48
C ALA A 128 -4.58 5.10 -2.85
N ILE A 129 -4.27 4.28 -3.85
CA ILE A 129 -4.69 4.50 -5.24
C ILE A 129 -5.47 3.26 -5.70
N PRO A 130 -6.74 3.40 -6.11
CA PRO A 130 -7.49 2.30 -6.66
C PRO A 130 -6.97 2.00 -8.07
N VAL A 131 -6.75 0.73 -8.38
CA VAL A 131 -6.31 0.31 -9.72
C VAL A 131 -7.31 -0.69 -10.26
N SER A 132 -7.69 -0.51 -11.52
CA SER A 132 -8.48 -1.50 -12.24
C SER A 132 -7.60 -2.08 -13.33
N VAL A 133 -7.47 -3.41 -13.35
CA VAL A 133 -6.86 -4.11 -14.49
C VAL A 133 -7.99 -4.28 -15.50
N VAL A 134 -7.81 -3.69 -16.68
CA VAL A 134 -8.77 -3.76 -17.81
C VAL A 134 -8.32 -4.82 -18.78
#